data_AF-A0A2M8Q8Z1-F1
#
_entry.id   AF-A0A2M8Q8Z1-F1
#
_cell.length_a   1.000
_cell.length_b   1.000
_cell.length_c   1.000
_cell.angle_alpha   90.00
_cell.angle_beta   90.00
_cell.angle_gamma   90.00
#
_symmetry.space_group_name_H-M   'P 1'
#
loop_
_entity.id
_entity.type
_entity.pdbx_description
1 polymer ?
#
loop_
_entity_poly.entity_id
_entity_poly.type
_entity_poly.pdbx_seq_one_letter_code
_entity_poly.pdbx_strand_id
1 'polypeptide(L)'
;MHDLSRGPLAIPDEVIELETGRKFEAWCILLDASGAITFSHAQLLEHLERIYGLEPRWASTIAVRYEAARGIEREVNVPADLVAALFFKTAARRKFEQLPRAEQRSLIAWLDEAADAQERKARIESLIERLESS
;
A
#
# COMPACT_ATOMS: atom_id res chain seq x y z
N MET A 1 -14.96 20.06 -7.67
CA MET A 1 -13.75 19.49 -7.04
C MET A 1 -13.94 17.99 -7.08
N HIS A 2 -13.30 17.29 -8.02
CA HIS A 2 -13.54 15.86 -8.21
C HIS A 2 -12.99 15.09 -7.01
N ASP A 3 -13.90 14.43 -6.30
CA ASP A 3 -13.64 13.37 -5.34
C ASP A 3 -13.04 12.18 -6.13
N LEU A 4 -11.73 12.24 -6.37
CA LEU A 4 -10.99 11.14 -6.97
C LEU A 4 -11.00 10.01 -5.95
N SER A 5 -11.79 9.00 -6.26
CA SER A 5 -11.97 7.78 -5.47
C SER A 5 -10.62 7.28 -4.94
N ARG A 6 -10.64 6.92 -3.65
CA ARG A 6 -9.47 6.79 -2.78
C ARG A 6 -8.42 5.81 -3.31
N GLY A 7 -7.27 6.35 -3.74
CA GLY A 7 -6.01 5.62 -3.90
C GLY A 7 -5.51 5.45 -5.35
N PRO A 8 -4.21 5.16 -5.55
CA PRO A 8 -3.58 5.01 -6.87
C PRO A 8 -4.28 4.07 -7.87
N LEU A 9 -4.92 3.02 -7.37
CA LEU A 9 -5.59 2.00 -8.18
C LEU A 9 -6.91 2.49 -8.80
N ALA A 10 -7.52 3.52 -8.23
CA ALA A 10 -8.82 4.04 -8.68
C ALA A 10 -8.70 5.13 -9.75
N ILE A 11 -7.47 5.57 -10.09
CA ILE A 11 -7.25 6.60 -11.11
C ILE A 11 -7.55 6.02 -12.50
N PRO A 12 -8.38 6.65 -13.34
CA PRO A 12 -8.65 6.14 -14.69
C PRO A 12 -7.43 6.18 -15.63
N ASP A 13 -7.37 5.27 -16.59
CA ASP A 13 -6.24 5.15 -17.53
C ASP A 13 -6.09 6.39 -18.42
N GLU A 14 -7.20 7.03 -18.80
CA GLU A 14 -7.18 8.27 -19.57
C GLU A 14 -6.52 9.43 -18.81
N VAL A 15 -6.67 9.46 -17.47
CA VAL A 15 -6.01 10.46 -16.63
C VAL A 15 -4.51 10.15 -16.55
N ILE A 16 -4.14 8.86 -16.46
CA ILE A 16 -2.74 8.45 -16.49
C ILE A 16 -2.08 8.86 -17.81
N GLU A 17 -2.73 8.59 -18.94
CA GLU A 17 -2.19 8.93 -20.26
C GLU A 17 -2.02 10.45 -20.42
N LEU A 18 -3.01 11.23 -20.01
CA LEU A 18 -2.96 12.69 -20.07
C LEU A 18 -1.77 13.26 -19.27
N GLU A 19 -1.50 12.69 -18.10
CA GLU A 19 -0.58 13.28 -17.12
C GLU A 19 0.84 12.73 -17.22
N THR A 20 0.99 11.48 -17.65
CA THR A 20 2.30 10.80 -17.77
C THR A 20 2.75 10.66 -19.22
N GLY A 21 1.89 11.01 -20.19
CA GLY A 21 2.14 10.91 -21.63
C GLY A 21 2.09 9.49 -22.18
N ARG A 22 1.70 8.48 -21.38
CA ARG A 22 1.62 7.07 -21.81
C ARG A 22 0.46 6.37 -21.11
N LYS A 23 -0.20 5.47 -21.84
CA LYS A 23 -1.14 4.51 -21.26
C LYS A 23 -0.46 3.63 -20.22
N PHE A 24 -1.23 3.18 -19.23
CA PHE A 24 -0.72 2.33 -18.16
C PHE A 24 -0.10 1.02 -18.67
N GLU A 25 -0.65 0.41 -19.72
CA GLU A 25 -0.07 -0.79 -20.35
C GLU A 25 1.33 -0.53 -20.92
N ALA A 26 1.55 0.62 -21.56
CA ALA A 26 2.85 1.01 -22.08
C ALA A 26 3.87 1.22 -20.94
N TRP A 27 3.45 1.76 -19.80
CA TRP A 27 4.29 1.82 -18.59
C TRP A 27 4.70 0.44 -18.11
N CYS A 28 3.78 -0.52 -18.09
CA CYS A 28 4.09 -1.88 -17.65
C CYS A 28 5.13 -2.54 -18.57
N ILE A 29 5.03 -2.36 -19.88
CA ILE A 29 6.02 -2.87 -20.85
C ILE A 29 7.41 -2.27 -20.59
N LEU A 30 7.49 -0.96 -20.37
CA LEU A 30 8.75 -0.27 -20.08
C LEU A 30 9.40 -0.74 -18.77
N LEU A 31 8.58 -0.94 -17.74
CA LEU A 31 9.04 -1.42 -16.42
C LEU A 31 9.47 -2.89 -16.47
N ASP A 32 8.73 -3.75 -17.18
CA ASP A 32 9.13 -5.14 -17.38
C ASP A 32 10.46 -5.22 -18.15
N ALA A 33 10.63 -4.39 -19.19
CA ALA A 33 11.86 -4.31 -19.96
C ALA A 33 13.07 -3.83 -19.14
N SER A 34 12.85 -3.01 -18.10
CA SER A 34 13.90 -2.58 -17.18
C SER A 34 14.16 -3.54 -16.01
N GLY A 35 13.44 -4.66 -15.94
CA GLY A 35 13.57 -5.64 -14.85
C GLY A 35 12.92 -5.19 -13.54
N ALA A 36 11.99 -4.24 -13.61
CA ALA A 36 11.37 -3.61 -12.44
C ALA A 36 10.63 -4.57 -11.51
N ILE A 37 10.26 -5.76 -11.99
CA ILE A 37 9.68 -6.83 -11.16
C ILE A 37 10.58 -7.22 -9.98
N THR A 38 11.89 -7.03 -10.10
CA THR A 38 12.88 -7.32 -9.05
C THR A 38 13.21 -6.12 -8.16
N PHE A 39 12.71 -4.93 -8.50
CA PHE A 39 13.04 -3.71 -7.76
C PHE A 39 12.32 -3.69 -6.40
N SER A 40 12.99 -3.16 -5.38
CA SER A 40 12.30 -2.66 -4.19
C SER A 40 11.37 -1.50 -4.56
N HIS A 41 10.40 -1.19 -3.71
CA HIS A 41 9.48 -0.07 -3.97
C HIS A 41 10.24 1.26 -4.15
N ALA A 42 11.27 1.49 -3.34
CA ALA A 42 12.12 2.67 -3.45
C ALA A 42 12.90 2.72 -4.77
N GLN A 43 13.44 1.59 -5.22
CA GLN A 43 14.12 1.50 -6.52
C GLN A 43 13.16 1.74 -7.68
N LEU A 44 11.91 1.27 -7.57
CA LEU A 44 10.88 1.52 -8.58
C LEU A 44 10.52 3.01 -8.69
N LEU A 45 10.33 3.68 -7.55
CA LEU A 45 10.11 5.13 -7.51
C LEU A 45 11.30 5.90 -8.09
N GLU A 46 12.52 5.59 -7.64
CA GLU A 46 13.73 6.25 -8.16
C GLU A 46 13.87 6.04 -9.66
N HIS A 47 13.57 4.84 -10.17
CA HIS A 47 13.63 4.56 -11.59
C HIS A 47 12.60 5.39 -12.37
N LEU A 48 11.36 5.47 -11.89
CA LEU A 48 10.30 6.28 -12.50
C LEU A 48 10.64 7.77 -12.50
N GLU A 49 11.17 8.29 -11.40
CA GLU A 49 11.52 9.70 -11.28
C GLU A 49 12.79 10.06 -12.08
N ARG A 50 13.87 9.29 -11.94
CA ARG A 50 15.18 9.65 -12.52
C ARG A 50 15.34 9.24 -13.97
N ILE A 51 14.84 8.06 -14.35
CA ILE A 51 15.02 7.54 -15.71
C ILE A 51 13.89 7.99 -16.62
N TYR A 52 12.66 8.00 -16.11
CA TYR A 52 11.48 8.37 -16.89
C TYR A 52 10.97 9.79 -16.62
N GLY A 53 11.53 10.51 -15.63
CA GLY A 53 11.21 11.91 -15.39
C GLY A 53 9.82 12.15 -14.82
N LEU A 54 9.18 11.13 -14.22
CA LEU A 54 7.85 11.31 -13.62
C LEU A 54 7.94 12.19 -12.37
N GLU A 55 6.92 13.03 -12.20
CA GLU A 55 6.67 13.73 -10.94
C GLU A 55 6.36 12.71 -9.82
N PRO A 56 6.83 12.92 -8.58
CA PRO A 56 6.74 11.93 -7.49
C PRO A 56 5.34 11.33 -7.24
N ARG A 57 4.27 12.12 -7.36
CA ARG A 57 2.89 11.63 -7.20
C ARG A 57 2.52 10.61 -8.28
N TRP A 58 2.89 10.91 -9.53
CA TRP A 58 2.66 10.03 -10.67
C TRP A 58 3.58 8.82 -10.65
N ALA A 59 4.85 8.98 -10.23
CA ALA A 59 5.75 7.85 -9.98
C ALA A 59 5.15 6.87 -8.95
N SER A 60 4.66 7.39 -7.82
CA SER A 60 3.98 6.57 -6.80
C SER A 60 2.72 5.88 -7.34
N THR A 61 1.96 6.58 -8.17
CA THR A 61 0.75 6.02 -8.78
C THR A 61 1.08 4.86 -9.72
N ILE A 62 2.04 5.06 -10.64
CA ILE A 62 2.48 4.03 -11.59
C ILE A 62 3.11 2.85 -10.84
N ALA A 63 3.93 3.11 -9.82
CA ALA A 63 4.56 2.06 -9.02
C ALA A 63 3.52 1.15 -8.35
N VAL A 64 2.55 1.71 -7.62
CA VAL A 64 1.51 0.93 -6.93
C VAL A 64 0.66 0.11 -7.91
N ARG A 65 0.28 0.71 -9.04
CA ARG A 65 -0.50 0.00 -10.06
C ARG A 65 0.30 -1.09 -10.75
N TYR A 66 1.57 -0.84 -11.07
CA TYR A 66 2.47 -1.83 -11.67
C TYR A 66 2.65 -3.03 -10.74
N GLU A 67 2.92 -2.78 -9.46
CA GLU A 67 3.04 -3.83 -8.44
C GLU A 67 1.77 -4.67 -8.35
N ALA A 68 0.60 -4.03 -8.31
CA ALA A 68 -0.69 -4.73 -8.33
C ALA A 68 -0.88 -5.57 -9.61
N ALA A 69 -0.57 -5.01 -10.78
CA ALA A 69 -0.71 -5.68 -12.07
C ALA A 69 0.29 -6.85 -12.28
N ARG A 70 1.34 -6.93 -11.46
CA ARG A 70 2.34 -8.01 -11.47
C ARG A 70 2.23 -8.93 -10.25
N GLY A 71 1.27 -8.71 -9.37
CA GLY A 71 1.11 -9.48 -8.14
C GLY A 71 2.29 -9.34 -7.17
N ILE A 72 3.01 -8.21 -7.22
CA ILE A 72 4.13 -7.94 -6.33
C ILE A 72 3.56 -7.57 -4.96
N GLU A 73 3.63 -8.51 -4.03
CA GLU A 73 3.24 -8.26 -2.65
C GLU A 73 4.37 -7.56 -1.88
N ARG A 74 4.13 -6.32 -1.48
CA ARG A 74 5.01 -5.60 -0.55
C ARG A 74 4.66 -5.92 0.90
N GLU A 75 5.65 -5.82 1.77
CA GLU A 75 5.42 -5.80 3.22
C GLU A 75 4.47 -4.66 3.58
N VAL A 76 3.67 -4.88 4.63
CA VAL A 76 2.71 -3.89 5.11
C VAL A 76 3.41 -3.03 6.14
N ASN A 77 3.38 -1.71 5.94
CA ASN A 77 3.86 -0.78 6.95
C ASN A 77 2.88 -0.79 8.14
N VAL A 78 3.29 -1.39 9.25
CA VAL A 78 2.46 -1.51 10.45
C VAL A 78 2.62 -0.23 11.29
N PRO A 79 1.53 0.48 11.63
CA PRO A 79 1.59 1.68 12.47
C PRO A 79 2.27 1.43 13.81
N ALA A 80 3.05 2.41 14.27
CA ALA A 80 3.89 2.28 15.46
C ALA A 80 3.10 1.95 16.74
N ASP A 81 1.88 2.46 16.86
CA ASP A 81 1.00 2.21 17.99
C ASP A 81 0.44 0.78 17.99
N LEU A 82 0.11 0.23 16.81
CA LEU A 82 -0.22 -1.18 16.68
C LEU A 82 0.99 -2.08 16.99
N VAL A 83 2.19 -1.70 16.52
CA VAL A 83 3.44 -2.41 16.88
C VAL A 83 3.64 -2.42 18.40
N ALA A 84 3.50 -1.28 19.06
CA ALA A 84 3.64 -1.16 20.51
C ALA A 84 2.60 -2.01 21.26
N ALA A 85 1.35 -2.03 20.81
CA ALA A 85 0.28 -2.81 21.42
C ALA A 85 0.49 -4.33 21.25
N LEU A 86 1.01 -4.76 20.09
CA LEU A 86 1.34 -6.17 19.82
C LEU A 86 2.62 -6.63 20.53
N PHE A 87 3.51 -5.73 20.94
CA PHE A 87 4.82 -6.06 21.50
C PHE A 87 4.73 -7.01 22.71
N PHE A 88 3.78 -6.78 23.62
CA PHE A 88 3.58 -7.62 24.80
C PHE A 88 2.58 -8.78 24.59
N LYS A 89 1.92 -8.83 23.43
CA LYS A 89 0.83 -9.76 23.11
C LYS A 89 1.28 -10.78 22.08
N THR A 90 2.21 -11.65 22.49
CA THR A 90 2.92 -12.59 21.59
C THR A 90 1.99 -13.45 20.73
N ALA A 91 0.87 -13.93 21.29
CA ALA A 91 -0.10 -14.73 20.54
C ALA A 91 -0.81 -13.89 19.46
N ALA A 92 -1.32 -12.70 19.81
CA ALA A 92 -1.93 -11.79 18.86
C ALA A 92 -0.96 -11.35 17.77
N ARG A 93 0.28 -11.02 18.15
CA ARG A 93 1.34 -10.62 17.21
C ARG A 93 1.60 -11.70 16.17
N ARG A 94 1.79 -12.94 16.59
CA ARG A 94 2.03 -14.07 15.67
C ARG A 94 0.87 -14.26 14.70
N LYS A 95 -0.37 -14.19 15.19
CA LYS A 95 -1.55 -14.33 14.31
C LYS A 95 -1.62 -13.19 13.31
N PHE A 96 -1.42 -11.95 13.74
CA PHE A 96 -1.37 -10.80 12.84
C PHE A 96 -0.29 -10.95 11.75
N GLU A 97 0.94 -11.34 12.13
CA GLU A 97 2.06 -11.55 11.21
C GLU A 97 1.78 -12.68 10.18
N GLN A 98 0.96 -13.66 10.56
CA GLN A 98 0.55 -14.78 9.69
C GLN A 98 -0.63 -14.45 8.76
N LEU A 99 -1.36 -13.36 9.01
CA LEU A 99 -2.46 -12.95 8.14
C LEU A 99 -1.95 -12.63 6.72
N PRO A 100 -2.73 -12.90 5.66
CA PRO A 100 -2.43 -12.42 4.33
C PRO A 100 -2.19 -10.90 4.33
N ARG A 101 -1.27 -10.42 3.47
CA ARG A 101 -0.94 -8.98 3.40
C ARG A 101 -2.15 -8.11 3.09
N ALA A 102 -3.09 -8.61 2.28
CA ALA A 102 -4.36 -7.95 2.02
C ALA A 102 -5.17 -7.74 3.30
N GLU A 103 -5.24 -8.76 4.16
CA GLU A 103 -5.97 -8.68 5.43
C GLU A 103 -5.27 -7.76 6.44
N GLN A 104 -3.94 -7.81 6.53
CA GLN A 104 -3.16 -6.85 7.32
C GLN A 104 -3.46 -5.40 6.91
N ARG A 105 -3.50 -5.11 5.59
CA ARG A 105 -3.87 -3.78 5.06
C ARG A 105 -5.30 -3.40 5.40
N SER A 106 -6.26 -4.31 5.26
CA SER A 106 -7.66 -4.05 5.60
C SER A 106 -7.84 -3.71 7.08
N LEU A 107 -7.13 -4.42 7.97
CA LEU A 107 -7.16 -4.14 9.41
C LEU A 107 -6.53 -2.78 9.72
N ILE A 108 -5.39 -2.44 9.10
CA ILE A 108 -4.76 -1.13 9.29
C ILE A 108 -5.64 0.00 8.75
N ALA A 109 -6.24 -0.16 7.57
CA ALA A 109 -7.20 0.80 7.03
C ALA A 109 -8.39 1.01 7.99
N TRP A 110 -8.91 -0.08 8.57
CA TRP A 110 -9.94 0.00 9.60
C TRP A 110 -9.45 0.72 10.87
N LEU A 111 -8.17 0.65 11.25
CA LEU A 111 -7.64 1.46 12.36
C LEU A 111 -7.51 2.94 12.00
N ASP A 112 -7.17 3.25 10.75
CA ASP A 112 -6.98 4.62 10.26
C ASP A 112 -8.32 5.35 10.05
N GLU A 113 -9.43 4.62 9.92
CA GLU A 113 -10.79 5.16 9.87
C GLU A 113 -11.35 5.59 11.23
N ALA A 114 -10.56 5.54 12.31
CA ALA A 114 -10.99 6.03 13.62
C ALA A 114 -11.12 7.55 13.61
N ALA A 115 -12.18 8.09 14.22
CA ALA A 115 -12.45 9.52 14.27
C ALA A 115 -11.47 10.26 15.19
N ASP A 116 -10.99 9.60 16.25
CA ASP A 116 -10.04 10.16 17.20
C ASP A 116 -9.13 9.09 17.83
N ALA A 117 -8.20 9.54 18.67
CA ALA A 117 -7.23 8.67 19.34
C ALA A 117 -7.86 7.68 20.33
N GLN A 118 -8.99 8.04 20.96
CA GLN A 118 -9.67 7.17 21.91
C GLN A 118 -10.37 6.02 21.17
N GLU A 119 -11.04 6.32 20.07
CA GLU A 119 -11.62 5.31 19.19
C GLU A 119 -10.54 4.42 18.60
N ARG A 120 -9.43 5.00 18.12
CA ARG A 120 -8.30 4.22 17.58
C ARG A 120 -7.74 3.25 18.60
N LYS A 121 -7.55 3.70 19.85
CA LYS A 121 -7.10 2.84 20.95
C LYS A 121 -8.08 1.69 21.21
N ALA A 122 -9.38 1.97 21.29
CA ALA A 122 -10.41 0.95 21.49
C ALA A 122 -10.46 -0.06 20.33
N ARG A 123 -10.25 0.39 19.10
CA ARG A 123 -10.14 -0.48 17.91
C ARG A 123 -8.90 -1.39 17.99
N ILE A 124 -7.74 -0.87 18.42
CA ILE A 124 -6.53 -1.68 18.65
C ILE A 124 -6.77 -2.75 19.72
N GLU A 125 -7.39 -2.40 20.84
CA GLU A 125 -7.74 -3.34 21.91
C GLU A 125 -8.67 -4.45 21.39
N SER A 126 -9.73 -4.07 20.67
CA SER A 126 -10.67 -5.01 20.05
C SER A 126 -9.99 -5.95 19.03
N LEU A 127 -9.03 -5.43 18.25
CA LEU A 127 -8.25 -6.23 17.32
C LEU A 127 -7.40 -7.27 18.05
N ILE A 128 -6.72 -6.88 19.13
CA ILE A 128 -5.91 -7.80 19.93
C ILE A 128 -6.79 -8.92 20.49
N GLU A 129 -7.95 -8.61 21.06
CA GLU A 129 -8.88 -9.62 21.59
C GLU A 129 -9.34 -10.62 20.52
N ARG A 130 -9.68 -10.13 19.32
CA ARG A 130 -10.03 -10.98 18.16
C ARG A 130 -8.87 -11.91 17.77
N LEU A 131 -7.65 -11.37 17.73
CA LEU A 131 -6.45 -12.13 17.40
C LEU A 131 -6.07 -13.11 18.51
N GLU A 132 -6.35 -12.86 19.79
CA GLU A 132 -6.07 -13.84 20.85
C GLU A 132 -7.10 -14.98 20.85
N SER A 133 -8.35 -14.69 20.47
CA SER A 133 -9.48 -15.64 20.56
C SER A 133 -9.64 -16.64 19.40
N SER A 134 -8.97 -16.43 18.26
CA SER A 134 -9.10 -17.25 17.04
C SER A 134 -8.06 -18.36 16.91
#